data_AF-A0A7T1I1L3-F1
#
_entry.id   AF-A0A7T1I1L3-F1
#
_cell.length_a   1.000
_cell.length_b   1.000
_cell.length_c   1.000
_cell.angle_alpha   90.00
_cell.angle_beta   90.00
_cell.angle_gamma   90.00
#
_symmetry.space_group_name_H-M   'P 1'
#
loop_
_entity.id
_entity.type
_entity.pdbx_description
1 polymer ?
#
loop_
_entity_poly.entity_id
_entity_poly.type
_entity_poly.pdbx_seq_one_letter_code
_entity_poly.pdbx_strand_id
1 'polypeptide(L)'
;MYLSLEEIAKVLNPVIRGWIQYYGRFYRIELIRKLYRYLDDRIAAWLRQKYKRLRGRRLQSWRVLARIRSGHRDLFAHWRRVSEVACG
;
A
#
# COMPACT_ATOMS: atom_id res chain seq x y z
N MET A 1 10.59 -19.01 5.80
CA MET A 1 9.38 -18.48 6.47
C MET A 1 9.08 -17.11 5.85
N TYR A 2 8.04 -16.99 5.02
CA TYR A 2 7.71 -15.69 4.41
C TYR A 2 6.81 -14.92 5.38
N LEU A 3 7.14 -13.66 5.66
CA LEU A 3 6.29 -12.76 6.43
C LEU A 3 4.85 -12.77 5.88
N SER A 4 3.84 -12.65 6.74
CA SER A 4 2.46 -12.40 6.33
C SER A 4 2.28 -10.95 5.89
N LEU A 5 1.20 -10.65 5.18
CA LEU A 5 0.95 -9.25 4.78
C LEU A 5 0.60 -8.40 6.01
N GLU A 6 -0.01 -9.02 7.01
CA GLU A 6 -0.36 -8.46 8.31
C GLU A 6 0.88 -8.13 9.14
N GLU A 7 1.89 -9.00 9.12
CA GLU A 7 3.18 -8.74 9.78
C GLU A 7 3.93 -7.58 9.10
N ILE A 8 3.91 -7.52 7.77
CA ILE A 8 4.46 -6.39 7.01
C ILE A 8 3.73 -5.09 7.39
N ALA A 9 2.39 -5.14 7.45
CA ALA A 9 1.59 -4.00 7.85
C ALA A 9 1.91 -3.54 9.28
N LYS A 10 2.07 -4.46 10.24
CA LYS A 10 2.43 -4.13 11.63
C LYS A 10 3.74 -3.34 11.72
N VAL A 11 4.74 -3.72 10.92
CA VAL A 11 6.05 -3.04 10.90
C VAL A 11 5.99 -1.70 10.17
N LEU A 12 5.29 -1.62 9.03
CA LEU A 12 5.30 -0.42 8.18
C LEU A 12 4.31 0.66 8.64
N ASN A 13 3.17 0.29 9.22
CA ASN A 13 2.13 1.24 9.62
C ASN A 13 2.59 2.37 10.54
N PRO A 14 3.39 2.15 11.60
CA PRO A 14 3.89 3.26 12.43
C PRO A 14 4.75 4.25 11.63
N VAL A 15 5.62 3.76 10.74
CA VAL A 15 6.48 4.59 9.88
C VAL A 15 5.63 5.38 8.88
N ILE A 16 4.69 4.72 8.20
CA ILE A 16 3.77 5.34 7.25
C ILE A 16 2.95 6.43 7.94
N ARG A 17 2.45 6.19 9.15
CA ARG A 17 1.72 7.21 9.94
C ARG A 17 2.60 8.42 10.23
N GLY A 18 3.86 8.21 10.63
CA GLY A 18 4.81 9.30 10.84
C GLY A 18 5.01 10.15 9.59
N TRP A 19 5.23 9.53 8.43
CA TRP A 19 5.36 10.25 7.16
C TRP A 19 4.08 11.00 6.79
N ILE A 20 2.91 10.40 6.99
CA ILE A 20 1.63 11.05 6.75
C ILE A 20 1.43 12.26 7.67
N GLN A 21 1.81 12.15 8.95
CA GLN A 21 1.65 13.23 9.91
C GLN A 21 2.62 14.38 9.63
N TYR A 22 3.87 14.05 9.30
CA TYR A 22 4.92 15.04 9.04
C TYR A 22 4.74 15.73 7.68
N TYR A 23 4.65 14.96 6.59
CA TYR A 23 4.58 15.52 5.24
C TYR A 23 3.16 15.87 4.79
N GLY A 24 2.13 15.26 5.39
CA GLY A 24 0.74 15.44 4.95
C GLY A 24 0.17 16.82 5.18
N ARG A 25 0.79 17.63 6.06
CA ARG A 25 0.42 19.04 6.29
C ARG A 25 0.82 19.96 5.14
N PHE A 26 1.94 19.68 4.48
CA PHE A 26 2.56 20.59 3.52
C PHE A 26 2.44 20.11 2.07
N TYR A 27 2.44 18.79 1.84
CA TYR A 27 2.50 18.20 0.49
C TYR A 27 1.36 17.21 0.25
N ARG A 28 0.14 17.53 0.70
CA ARG A 28 -0.99 16.58 0.75
C ARG A 28 -1.20 15.82 -0.56
N ILE A 29 -1.27 16.52 -1.69
CA ILE A 29 -1.54 15.89 -3.00
C ILE A 29 -0.34 15.11 -3.54
N GLU A 30 0.85 15.69 -3.51
CA GLU A 30 2.06 15.07 -4.07
C GLU A 30 2.53 13.87 -3.24
N LEU A 31 2.45 13.98 -1.91
CA LEU A 31 2.72 12.90 -0.98
C LEU A 31 1.75 11.74 -1.23
N ILE A 32 0.44 12.01 -1.25
CA ILE A 32 -0.57 10.97 -1.46
C ILE A 32 -0.35 10.27 -2.80
N ARG A 33 -0.04 11.00 -3.89
CA ARG A 33 0.13 10.38 -5.20
C ARG A 33 1.45 9.61 -5.34
N LYS A 34 2.58 10.20 -4.96
CA LYS A 34 3.90 9.61 -5.19
C LYS A 34 4.25 8.55 -4.13
N LEU A 35 4.09 8.89 -2.84
CA LEU A 35 4.48 7.99 -1.75
C LEU A 35 3.56 6.77 -1.68
N TYR A 36 2.25 6.95 -1.78
CA TYR A 36 1.32 5.82 -1.67
C TYR A 36 1.43 4.88 -2.87
N ARG A 37 1.61 5.43 -4.08
CA ARG A 37 1.88 4.63 -5.27
C ARG A 37 3.16 3.82 -5.09
N TYR A 38 4.23 4.44 -4.59
CA TYR A 38 5.50 3.76 -4.33
C TYR A 38 5.35 2.63 -3.32
N LEU A 39 4.66 2.87 -2.20
CA LEU A 39 4.36 1.84 -1.20
C LEU A 39 3.57 0.68 -1.80
N ASP A 40 2.51 0.97 -2.55
CA ASP A 40 1.70 -0.04 -3.23
C ASP A 40 2.50 -0.81 -4.29
N ASP A 41 3.40 -0.16 -5.04
CA ASP A 41 4.32 -0.82 -5.98
C ASP A 41 5.25 -1.81 -5.27
N ARG A 42 5.75 -1.44 -4.08
CA ARG A 42 6.60 -2.32 -3.26
C ARG A 42 5.81 -3.51 -2.69
N ILE A 43 4.59 -3.29 -2.23
CA ILE A 43 3.71 -4.38 -1.78
C ILE A 43 3.36 -5.31 -2.96
N ALA A 44 3.05 -4.74 -4.13
CA ALA A 44 2.81 -5.52 -5.35
C ALA A 44 4.05 -6.32 -5.76
N ALA A 45 5.25 -5.75 -5.65
CA ALA A 45 6.50 -6.48 -5.89
C ALA A 45 6.71 -7.63 -4.90
N TRP A 46 6.43 -7.39 -3.62
CA TRP A 46 6.46 -8.43 -2.61
C TRP A 46 5.45 -9.56 -2.90
N LEU A 47 4.23 -9.25 -3.36
CA LEU A 47 3.26 -10.26 -3.79
C LEU A 47 3.82 -11.15 -4.92
N ARG A 48 4.58 -10.57 -5.85
CA ARG A 48 5.23 -11.33 -6.94
C ARG A 48 6.34 -12.25 -6.42
N GLN A 49 7.05 -11.85 -5.36
CA GLN A 49 8.07 -12.68 -4.73
C GLN A 49 7.45 -13.83 -3.93
N LYS A 50 6.41 -13.54 -3.14
CA LYS A 50 5.71 -14.52 -2.31
C LYS A 50 4.95 -15.56 -3.12
N TYR A 51 4.21 -15.13 -4.15
CA TYR A 51 3.36 -16.01 -4.94
C TYR A 51 3.97 -16.31 -6.31
N LYS A 52 4.44 -17.55 -6.51
CA LYS A 52 5.03 -18.01 -7.79
C LYS A 52 4.15 -17.69 -9.00
N ARG A 53 2.82 -17.82 -8.88
CA ARG A 53 1.83 -17.50 -9.93
C ARG A 53 1.80 -16.02 -10.36
N LEU A 54 2.36 -15.11 -9.57
CA LEU A 54 2.41 -13.67 -9.85
C LEU A 54 3.79 -13.22 -10.36
N ARG A 55 4.79 -14.10 -10.43
CA ARG A 55 6.13 -13.75 -10.92
C ARG A 55 6.09 -13.20 -12.34
N GLY A 56 6.77 -12.08 -12.58
CA GLY A 56 6.76 -11.36 -13.85
C GLY A 56 5.44 -10.64 -14.19
N ARG A 57 4.34 -10.92 -13.48
CA ARG A 57 3.00 -10.42 -13.81
C ARG A 57 2.68 -9.13 -13.05
N ARG A 58 3.32 -8.02 -13.45
CA ARG A 58 3.14 -6.71 -12.81
C ARG A 58 1.67 -6.30 -12.70
N LEU A 59 0.93 -6.32 -13.82
CA LEU A 59 -0.48 -5.92 -13.83
C LEU A 59 -1.35 -6.83 -12.95
N GLN A 60 -1.11 -8.15 -12.98
CA GLN A 60 -1.88 -9.09 -12.17
C GLN A 60 -1.60 -8.90 -10.67
N SER A 61 -0.35 -8.62 -10.28
CA SER A 61 -0.03 -8.32 -8.89
C SER A 61 -0.73 -7.06 -8.38
N TRP A 62 -0.87 -6.05 -9.23
CA TRP A 62 -1.64 -4.84 -8.94
C TRP A 62 -3.14 -5.12 -8.80
N ARG A 63 -3.72 -5.97 -9.66
CA ARG A 63 -5.13 -6.39 -9.54
C ARG A 63 -5.39 -7.17 -8.25
N VAL A 64 -4.48 -8.07 -7.88
CA VAL A 64 -4.56 -8.80 -6.61
C VAL A 64 -4.46 -7.85 -5.42
N LEU A 65 -3.51 -6.91 -5.45
CA LEU A 65 -3.38 -5.88 -4.43
C LEU A 65 -4.65 -5.04 -4.29
N ALA A 66 -5.24 -4.61 -5.40
CA ALA A 66 -6.49 -3.85 -5.40
C ALA A 66 -7.65 -4.63 -4.76
N ARG A 67 -7.75 -5.94 -5.03
CA ARG A 67 -8.75 -6.82 -4.41
C ARG A 67 -8.52 -7.00 -2.90
N ILE A 68 -7.26 -7.14 -2.47
CA ILE A 68 -6.92 -7.20 -1.04
C ILE A 68 -7.30 -5.88 -0.36
N ARG A 69 -6.92 -4.75 -0.97
CA ARG A 69 -7.23 -3.42 -0.45
C ARG A 69 -8.73 -3.18 -0.33
N SER A 70 -9.54 -3.64 -1.28
CA SER A 70 -11.00 -3.50 -1.19
C SER A 70 -11.60 -4.28 -0.02
N GLY A 71 -11.05 -5.45 0.32
CA GLY A 71 -11.51 -6.27 1.44
C GLY A 71 -10.93 -5.86 2.80
N HIS A 72 -9.74 -5.25 2.82
CA HIS A 72 -9.01 -4.89 4.03
C HIS A 72 -8.45 -3.47 3.96
N ARG A 73 -9.34 -2.47 3.84
CA ARG A 73 -8.95 -1.05 3.68
C ARG A 73 -8.09 -0.51 4.83
N ASP A 74 -8.18 -1.13 5.99
CA ASP A 74 -7.50 -0.70 7.22
C ASP A 74 -6.17 -1.42 7.46
N LEU A 75 -5.77 -2.33 6.57
CA LEU A 75 -4.54 -3.08 6.73
C LEU A 75 -3.31 -2.16 6.66
N PHE A 76 -3.30 -1.21 5.74
CA PHE A 76 -2.26 -0.18 5.65
C PHE A 76 -2.82 1.21 5.89
N ALA A 77 -2.08 2.01 6.65
CA ALA A 77 -2.50 3.36 7.04
C ALA A 77 -2.81 4.28 5.85
N HIS A 78 -2.12 4.12 4.72
CA HIS A 78 -2.34 4.92 3.51
C HIS A 78 -3.53 4.44 2.67
N TRP A 79 -3.98 3.20 2.81
CA TRP A 79 -5.12 2.67 2.04
C TRP A 79 -6.44 3.34 2.43
N ARG A 80 -6.63 3.61 3.72
CA ARG A 80 -7.81 4.32 4.24
C ARG A 80 -7.97 5.71 3.62
N ARG A 81 -6.87 6.44 3.43
CA ARG A 81 -6.88 7.83 2.95
C ARG A 81 -7.06 7.98 1.44
N VAL A 82 -6.72 6.97 0.65
CA VAL A 82 -6.97 7.00 -0.81
C VAL A 82 -8.48 6.96 -1.10
N SER A 83 -9.28 6.27 -0.29
CA SER A 83 -10.74 6.25 -0.46
C SER A 83 -11.42 7.59 -0.17
N GLU A 84 -10.84 8.43 0.70
CA GLU A 84 -11.39 9.75 1.01
C GLU A 84 -11.15 10.76 -0.13
N VAL A 85 -10.09 10.58 -0.93
CA VAL A 85 -9.73 11.49 -2.04
C VAL A 85 -10.49 11.18 -3.33
N ALA A 86 -11.12 10.01 -3.46
CA ALA A 86 -11.86 9.62 -4.65
C ALA A 86 -13.33 10.10 -4.67
N CYS A 87 -13.82 10.71 -3.59
CA CYS A 87 -15.18 11.26 -3.47
C CYS A 87 -15.20 12.77 -3.18
N GLY A 88 -14.18 13.51 -3.61
CA GLY A 88 -14.13 14.98 -3.53
C GLY A 88 -13.94 15.60 -4.90
#